data_AF-A0A4U9DD26-F1
#
_entry.id   AF-A0A4U9DD26-F1
#
_cell.length_a   1.000
_cell.length_b   1.000
_cell.length_c   1.000
_cell.angle_alpha   90.00
_cell.angle_beta   90.00
_cell.angle_gamma   90.00
#
_symmetry.space_group_name_H-M   'P 1'
#
loop_
_entity.id
_entity.type
_entity.pdbx_description
1 polymer ?
#
loop_
_entity_poly.entity_id
_entity_poly.type
_entity_poly.pdbx_seq_one_letter_code
_entity_poly.pdbx_strand_id
1 'polypeptide(L)'
;MTRGHFHARREQGEVYFGLRGSGLLLLQNERGETHLEQVFAGSVHVIPGYSAHRLINTGADTLSALAVWPAAAGHDYAALDGGFRLRVVEENRTIQAKEVQNG
;
A
#
# COMPACT_ATOMS: atom_id res chain seq x y z
N MET A 1 -8.47 -4.00 3.72
CA MET A 1 -7.40 -3.37 2.92
C MET A 1 -8.02 -2.49 1.84
N THR A 2 -7.33 -1.46 1.37
CA THR A 2 -7.78 -0.67 0.21
C THR A 2 -7.58 -1.46 -1.09
N ARG A 3 -8.21 -1.02 -2.21
CA ARG A 3 -7.99 -1.65 -3.53
C ARG A 3 -6.54 -1.46 -3.99
N GLY A 4 -5.92 -0.33 -3.69
CA GLY A 4 -4.59 0.02 -4.18
C GLY A 4 -4.56 0.33 -5.69
N HIS A 5 -3.60 1.14 -6.09
CA HIS A 5 -3.49 1.66 -7.46
C HIS A 5 -2.07 2.18 -7.72
N PHE A 6 -1.73 2.33 -9.00
CA PHE A 6 -0.74 3.32 -9.42
C PHE A 6 -1.42 4.66 -9.64
N HIS A 7 -0.71 5.77 -9.47
CA HIS A 7 -1.18 7.03 -10.03
C HIS A 7 -1.26 6.94 -11.56
N ALA A 8 -2.26 7.59 -12.16
CA ALA A 8 -2.37 7.64 -13.62
C ALA A 8 -1.19 8.38 -14.25
N ARG A 9 -0.70 9.44 -13.59
CA ARG A 9 0.59 10.08 -13.85
C ARG A 9 1.65 9.46 -12.96
N ARG A 10 2.44 8.55 -13.53
CA ARG A 10 3.35 7.66 -12.78
C ARG A 10 4.39 8.42 -11.99
N GLU A 11 4.89 9.54 -12.48
CA GLU A 11 5.91 10.34 -11.81
C GLU A 11 5.46 11.01 -10.50
N GLN A 12 4.15 11.06 -10.24
CA GLN A 12 3.62 11.71 -9.05
C GLN A 12 3.79 10.83 -7.81
N GLY A 13 4.39 11.39 -6.75
CA GLY A 13 4.48 10.74 -5.43
C GLY A 13 3.30 11.09 -4.54
N GLU A 14 3.32 10.55 -3.32
CA GLU A 14 2.31 10.80 -2.29
C GLU A 14 2.92 10.64 -0.89
N VAL A 15 2.35 11.30 0.11
CA VAL A 15 2.76 11.17 1.51
C VAL A 15 1.60 10.69 2.35
N TYR A 16 1.81 9.62 3.12
CA TYR A 16 0.86 9.16 4.14
C TYR A 16 1.35 9.53 5.54
N PHE A 17 0.43 9.96 6.38
CA PHE A 17 0.63 10.17 7.82
C PHE A 17 -0.34 9.29 8.61
N GLY A 18 0.18 8.37 9.41
CA GLY A 18 -0.63 7.47 10.23
C GLY A 18 -1.33 8.22 11.37
N LEU A 19 -2.63 8.01 11.52
CA LEU A 19 -3.46 8.72 12.51
C LEU A 19 -3.95 7.81 13.65
N ARG A 20 -4.28 6.55 13.34
CA ARG A 20 -4.83 5.59 14.30
C ARG A 20 -4.60 4.16 13.85
N GLY A 21 -4.49 3.24 14.80
CA GLY A 21 -4.44 1.80 14.54
C GLY A 21 -3.07 1.34 14.09
N SER A 22 -3.01 0.09 13.65
CA SER A 22 -1.77 -0.59 13.25
C SER A 22 -1.99 -1.34 11.95
N GLY A 23 -1.06 -1.20 11.01
CA GLY A 23 -1.20 -1.80 9.70
C GLY A 23 0.09 -1.80 8.91
N LEU A 24 -0.06 -2.08 7.62
CA LEU A 24 1.01 -2.09 6.65
C LEU A 24 0.65 -1.25 5.43
N LEU A 25 1.63 -0.53 4.90
CA LEU A 25 1.62 0.04 3.56
C LEU A 25 2.42 -0.89 2.65
N LEU A 26 1.74 -1.50 1.68
CA LEU A 26 2.36 -2.30 0.65
C LEU A 26 2.64 -1.42 -0.56
N LEU A 27 3.91 -1.36 -0.95
CA LEU A 27 4.39 -0.71 -2.17
C LEU A 27 4.81 -1.76 -3.19
N GLN A 28 4.56 -1.46 -4.47
CA GLN A 28 5.05 -2.27 -5.59
C GLN A 28 5.40 -1.39 -6.77
N ASN A 29 6.61 -1.50 -7.30
CA ASN A 29 6.99 -0.76 -8.51
C ASN A 29 6.52 -1.48 -9.80
N GLU A 30 6.74 -0.85 -10.94
CA GLU A 30 6.32 -1.40 -12.25
C GLU A 30 7.03 -2.70 -12.64
N ARG A 31 8.18 -3.02 -12.01
CA ARG A 31 8.88 -4.30 -12.19
C ARG A 31 8.33 -5.40 -11.29
N GLY A 32 7.43 -5.07 -10.37
CA GLY A 32 6.85 -6.01 -9.41
C GLY A 32 7.66 -6.19 -8.14
N GLU A 33 8.72 -5.40 -7.92
CA GLU A 33 9.47 -5.40 -6.68
C GLU A 33 8.60 -4.79 -5.57
N THR A 34 8.52 -5.46 -4.42
CA THR A 34 7.60 -5.08 -3.34
C THR A 34 8.32 -4.67 -2.06
N HIS A 35 7.69 -3.77 -1.30
CA HIS A 35 8.14 -3.36 0.03
C HIS A 35 6.96 -3.19 0.97
N LEU A 36 7.15 -3.49 2.26
CA LEU A 36 6.15 -3.32 3.30
C LEU A 36 6.67 -2.36 4.36
N GLU A 37 5.88 -1.35 4.68
CA GLU A 37 6.17 -0.39 5.74
C GLU A 37 5.12 -0.51 6.85
N GLN A 38 5.54 -0.42 8.11
CA GLN A 38 4.62 -0.43 9.25
C GLN A 38 3.95 0.93 9.43
N VAL A 39 2.62 0.94 9.41
CA VAL A 39 1.81 2.14 9.62
C VAL A 39 1.23 2.13 11.02
N PHE A 40 1.45 3.21 11.77
CA PHE A 40 0.93 3.41 13.13
C PHE A 40 0.70 4.90 13.38
N ALA A 41 0.04 5.27 14.47
CA ALA A 41 -0.19 6.69 14.80
C ALA A 41 1.15 7.45 14.91
N GLY A 42 1.33 8.47 14.06
CA GLY A 42 2.55 9.26 13.97
C GLY A 42 3.58 8.80 12.94
N SER A 43 3.37 7.67 12.24
CA SER A 43 4.27 7.24 11.17
C SER A 43 4.11 8.11 9.91
N VAL A 44 5.21 8.35 9.19
CA VAL A 44 5.25 9.12 7.93
C VAL A 44 5.81 8.22 6.84
N HIS A 45 5.14 8.16 5.69
CA HIS A 45 5.51 7.32 4.57
C HIS A 45 5.58 8.16 3.30
N VAL A 46 6.70 8.11 2.60
CA VAL A 46 6.86 8.76 1.29
C VAL A 46 6.71 7.69 0.22
N ILE A 47 5.61 7.75 -0.52
CA ILE A 47 5.32 6.86 -1.65
C ILE A 47 6.01 7.45 -2.88
N PRO A 48 7.06 6.80 -3.41
CA PRO A 48 7.74 7.29 -4.60
C PRO A 48 6.81 7.25 -5.80
N GLY A 49 7.08 8.08 -6.81
CA GLY A 49 6.49 7.89 -8.13
C GLY A 49 6.80 6.48 -8.66
N TYR A 50 6.03 6.07 -9.67
CA TYR A 50 6.14 4.77 -10.35
C TYR A 50 5.87 3.58 -9.41
N SER A 51 5.19 3.84 -8.29
CA SER A 51 4.86 2.84 -7.27
C SER A 51 3.36 2.74 -7.07
N ALA A 52 2.84 1.52 -7.17
CA ALA A 52 1.54 1.18 -6.65
C ALA A 52 1.59 1.10 -5.13
N HIS A 53 0.49 1.49 -4.48
CA HIS A 53 0.41 1.46 -3.03
C HIS A 53 -0.94 0.95 -2.53
N ARG A 54 -0.94 0.21 -1.41
CA ARG A 54 -2.14 -0.32 -0.75
C ARG A 54 -1.98 -0.29 0.77
N LEU A 55 -3.02 0.15 1.46
CA LEU A 55 -3.08 0.15 2.92
C LEU A 55 -3.80 -1.11 3.43
N ILE A 56 -3.20 -1.79 4.41
CA ILE A 56 -3.65 -3.07 4.95
C ILE A 56 -3.78 -2.91 6.47
N ASN A 57 -5.00 -3.04 6.98
CA ASN A 57 -5.22 -3.11 8.42
C ASN A 57 -4.83 -4.50 8.93
N THR A 58 -3.90 -4.56 9.88
CA THR A 58 -3.44 -5.80 10.52
C THR A 58 -3.71 -5.80 12.03
N GLY A 59 -4.37 -4.76 12.54
CA GLY A 59 -4.77 -4.64 13.94
C GLY A 59 -6.26 -4.91 14.17
N ALA A 60 -6.66 -4.89 15.44
CA ALA A 60 -8.06 -5.05 15.84
C ALA A 60 -8.89 -3.76 15.70
N ASP A 61 -8.24 -2.60 15.69
CA ASP A 61 -8.87 -1.28 15.60
C ASP A 61 -8.92 -0.74 14.17
N THR A 62 -9.67 0.35 13.97
CA THR A 62 -9.62 1.11 12.71
C THR A 62 -8.21 1.64 12.44
N LEU A 63 -7.63 1.23 11.31
CA LEU A 63 -6.46 1.87 10.73
C LEU A 63 -6.89 3.13 9.94
N SER A 64 -6.30 4.27 10.27
CA SER A 64 -6.56 5.55 9.60
C SER A 64 -5.25 6.24 9.27
N ALA A 65 -5.18 6.87 8.09
CA ALA A 65 -4.06 7.69 7.65
C ALA A 65 -4.58 8.92 6.89
N LEU A 66 -3.86 10.03 7.00
CA LEU A 66 -4.00 11.17 6.10
C LEU A 66 -3.12 10.91 4.88
N ALA A 67 -3.69 11.04 3.69
CA ALA A 67 -2.98 10.91 2.43
C ALA A 67 -2.93 12.29 1.75
N VAL A 68 -1.76 12.68 1.25
CA VAL A 68 -1.53 13.96 0.55
C VAL A 68 -0.81 13.69 -0.76
N TRP A 69 -1.47 14.00 -1.87
CA TRP A 69 -0.95 13.77 -3.22
C TRP A 69 -1.27 14.95 -4.15
N PRO A 70 -0.54 15.10 -5.28
CA PRO A 70 -0.82 16.11 -6.29
C PRO A 70 -2.20 15.91 -6.94
N ALA A 71 -2.99 16.98 -7.09
CA ALA A 71 -4.32 16.92 -7.71
C ALA A 71 -4.32 16.35 -9.14
N ALA A 72 -3.19 16.46 -9.85
CA ALA A 72 -3.02 15.94 -11.21
C ALA A 72 -2.66 14.45 -11.29
N ALA A 73 -2.44 13.76 -10.16
CA ALA A 73 -1.93 12.38 -10.15
C ALA A 73 -2.88 11.40 -10.85
N GLY A 74 -4.19 11.51 -10.59
CA GLY A 74 -5.19 10.56 -11.07
C GLY A 74 -4.96 9.13 -10.53
N HIS A 75 -5.81 8.19 -10.94
CA HIS A 75 -5.78 6.81 -10.42
C HIS A 75 -5.88 5.80 -11.55
N ASP A 76 -4.94 4.86 -11.59
CA ASP A 76 -4.96 3.71 -12.49
C ASP A 76 -5.10 2.43 -11.66
N TYR A 77 -6.36 2.05 -11.43
CA TYR A 77 -6.71 0.81 -10.73
C TYR A 77 -6.57 -0.43 -11.62
N ALA A 78 -6.68 -0.28 -12.94
CA ALA A 78 -6.70 -1.38 -13.90
C ALA A 78 -5.32 -2.03 -14.05
N ALA A 79 -4.25 -1.24 -13.87
CA ALA A 79 -2.87 -1.76 -13.83
C ALA A 79 -2.62 -2.83 -12.75
N LEU A 80 -3.55 -3.01 -11.79
CA LEU A 80 -3.49 -4.03 -10.74
C LEU A 80 -4.65 -5.02 -10.81
N ASP A 81 -5.24 -5.26 -11.98
CA ASP A 81 -6.28 -6.28 -12.14
C ASP A 81 -5.76 -7.69 -11.81
N GLY A 82 -4.48 -7.96 -12.06
CA GLY A 82 -3.76 -9.17 -11.61
C GLY A 82 -3.32 -9.15 -10.14
N GLY A 83 -3.63 -8.08 -9.41
CA GLY A 83 -3.26 -7.87 -8.01
C GLY A 83 -1.80 -7.47 -7.77
N PHE A 84 -1.47 -7.30 -6.49
CA PHE A 84 -0.09 -7.16 -6.03
C PHE A 84 0.60 -8.52 -5.99
N ARG A 85 1.93 -8.54 -6.19
CA ARG A 85 2.82 -9.70 -6.11
C ARG A 85 2.93 -10.26 -4.69
N LEU A 86 2.52 -9.50 -3.68
CA LEU A 86 2.58 -9.90 -2.29
C LEU A 86 1.18 -9.86 -1.67
N ARG A 87 0.86 -10.89 -0.89
CA ARG A 87 -0.35 -10.97 -0.07
C ARG A 87 0.02 -11.03 1.40
N VAL A 88 -0.63 -10.20 2.20
CA VAL A 88 -0.52 -10.24 3.67
C VAL A 88 -1.63 -11.12 4.21
N VAL A 89 -1.27 -12.09 5.05
CA VAL A 89 -2.19 -13.02 5.70
C VAL A 89 -1.90 -13.09 7.20
N GLU A 90 -2.93 -13.38 7.99
CA GLU A 90 -2.78 -13.71 9.40
C GLU A 90 -2.95 -15.21 9.58
N GLU A 91 -1.94 -15.88 10.14
CA GLU A 91 -1.98 -17.31 10.48
C GLU A 91 -1.47 -17.48 11.91
N ASN A 92 -2.26 -18.14 12.76
CA ASN A 92 -1.92 -18.36 14.17
C ASN A 92 -1.50 -17.08 14.91
N ARG A 93 -2.23 -15.97 14.70
CA ARG A 93 -1.94 -14.63 15.25
C ARG A 93 -0.61 -14.03 14.81
N THR A 94 -0.02 -14.56 13.75
CA THR A 94 1.20 -14.04 13.13
C THR A 94 0.86 -13.47 11.76
N ILE A 95 1.23 -12.21 11.54
CA ILE A 95 1.14 -11.58 10.21
C ILE A 95 2.29 -12.07 9.34
N GLN A 96 1.97 -12.57 8.15
CA GLN A 96 2.93 -13.07 7.18
C GLN A 96 2.71 -12.43 5.81
N ALA A 97 3.81 -12.18 5.12
CA ALA A 97 3.85 -11.70 3.76
C ALA A 97 4.21 -12.88 2.83
N LYS A 98 3.34 -13.21 1.87
CA LYS A 98 3.51 -14.34 0.95
C LYS A 98 3.53 -13.83 -0.48
N GLU A 99 4.54 -14.23 -1.24
CA GLU A 99 4.56 -13.99 -2.69
C GLU A 99 3.41 -14.74 -3.36
N VAL A 100 2.78 -14.08 -4.33
CA VAL A 100 1.73 -14.66 -5.14
C VAL A 100 2.38 -15.28 -6.36
N GLN A 101 2.39 -16.61 -6.42
CA GLN A 101 2.68 -17.34 -7.64
C GLN A 101 1.46 -17.20 -8.56
N ASN A 102 1.46 -16.15 -9.39
CA ASN A 102 0.59 -16.12 -10.54
C ASN A 102 1.18 -17.12 -11.53
N GLY A 103 0.58 -18.31 -11.60
CA GLY A 103 0.90 -19.32 -12.60
C GLY A 103 0.67 -18.83 -14.03
#